data_AF-A0A7G8G1U1-F1
#
_entry.id   AF-A0A7G8G1U1-F1
#
_cell.length_a   1.000
_cell.length_b   1.000
_cell.length_c   1.000
_cell.angle_alpha   90.00
_cell.angle_beta   90.00
_cell.angle_gamma   90.00
#
_symmetry.space_group_name_H-M   'P 1'
#
loop_
_entity.id
_entity.type
_entity.pdbx_description
1 polymer ?
#
loop_
_entity_poly.entity_id
_entity_poly.type
_entity_poly.pdbx_seq_one_letter_code
_entity_poly.pdbx_strand_id
1 'polypeptide(L)'
;MEEAWLQLPPPGPGHYMGFIDDDVLLRSSDIQTLLATARIYNLSASQPAVSFSSSLCKEYGWLRQRVGSSLHRVPIIEIMAPFLRRDLLDASMPFLQGIRSGYGLDRFAIPLCAAHLNIWRFAAIDCTPLTHVRAFSSLEKRFSNGLLSKEEELLIRQRLMLAMGCSVDTDVFQRLEAALA
;
A
#
# COMPACT_ATOMS: atom_id res chain seq x y z
N MET A 1 -7.97 6.77 -0.66
CA MET A 1 -7.78 5.59 -1.53
C MET A 1 -9.12 4.93 -1.88
N GLU A 2 -9.89 4.47 -0.88
CA GLU A 2 -11.21 3.85 -1.08
C GLU A 2 -12.19 4.72 -1.90
N GLU A 3 -12.41 5.98 -1.49
CA GLU A 3 -13.34 6.88 -2.19
C GLU A 3 -12.95 7.08 -3.67
N ALA A 4 -11.66 7.26 -3.96
CA ALA A 4 -11.16 7.40 -5.32
C ALA A 4 -11.35 6.13 -6.16
N TRP A 5 -11.21 4.96 -5.53
CA TRP A 5 -11.46 3.67 -6.17
C TRP A 5 -12.93 3.49 -6.55
N LEU A 6 -13.87 3.90 -5.69
CA LEU A 6 -15.31 3.79 -5.96
C LEU A 6 -15.82 4.77 -7.03
N GLN A 7 -15.13 5.89 -7.25
CA GLN A 7 -15.56 6.95 -8.17
C GLN A 7 -15.05 6.78 -9.61
N LEU A 8 -14.00 5.98 -9.81
CA LEU A 8 -13.38 5.79 -11.13
C LEU A 8 -13.86 4.47 -11.75
N PRO A 9 -14.08 4.43 -13.09
CA PRO A 9 -14.33 3.16 -13.75
C PRO A 9 -13.13 2.24 -13.52
N PRO A 10 -13.35 0.99 -13.07
CA PRO A 10 -12.26 0.08 -12.78
C PRO A 10 -11.47 -0.17 -14.07
N PRO A 11 -10.13 -0.14 -14.01
CA PRO A 11 -9.33 -0.34 -15.21
C PRO A 11 -9.49 -1.78 -15.73
N GLY A 12 -9.04 -2.05 -16.96
CA GLY A 12 -9.11 -3.41 -17.52
C GLY A 12 -8.37 -4.45 -16.63
N PRO A 13 -8.71 -5.74 -16.73
CA PRO A 13 -7.93 -6.80 -16.07
C PRO A 13 -6.44 -6.68 -16.38
N GLY A 14 -5.57 -6.87 -15.38
CA GLY A 14 -4.12 -6.74 -15.53
C GLY A 14 -3.59 -5.30 -15.61
N HIS A 15 -4.46 -4.29 -15.51
CA HIS A 15 -4.03 -2.90 -15.35
C HIS A 15 -3.61 -2.61 -13.91
N TYR A 16 -2.86 -1.52 -13.74
CA TYR A 16 -2.39 -1.03 -12.46
C TYR A 16 -3.06 0.30 -12.13
N MET A 17 -3.30 0.51 -10.84
CA MET A 17 -3.69 1.80 -10.30
C MET A 17 -2.57 2.32 -9.39
N GLY A 18 -2.13 3.54 -9.64
CA GLY A 18 -1.16 4.24 -8.81
C GLY A 18 -1.86 5.14 -7.80
N PHE A 19 -1.46 5.05 -6.54
CA PHE A 19 -1.80 6.01 -5.51
C PHE A 19 -0.50 6.67 -5.08
N ILE A 20 -0.42 7.99 -5.15
CA ILE A 20 0.82 8.73 -4.96
C ILE A 20 0.51 9.86 -3.98
N ASP A 21 1.26 9.92 -2.89
CA ASP A 21 1.13 10.96 -1.88
C ASP A 21 1.48 12.35 -2.45
N ASP A 22 0.94 13.39 -1.82
CA ASP A 22 1.11 14.77 -2.28
C ASP A 22 2.50 15.36 -1.99
N ASP A 23 3.33 14.63 -1.25
CA ASP A 23 4.66 15.01 -0.78
C ASP A 23 5.77 14.07 -1.26
N VAL A 24 5.58 13.45 -2.44
CA VAL A 24 6.66 12.74 -3.15
C VAL A 24 7.09 13.47 -4.43
N LEU A 25 8.40 13.48 -4.67
CA LEU A 25 9.02 13.88 -5.92
C LEU A 25 9.29 12.64 -6.77
N LEU A 26 8.62 12.58 -7.91
CA LEU A 26 8.73 11.53 -8.92
C LEU A 26 8.64 12.17 -10.31
N ARG A 27 9.47 11.75 -11.27
CA ARG A 27 9.36 12.26 -12.64
C ARG A 27 8.16 11.62 -13.34
N SER A 28 7.45 12.38 -14.16
CA SER A 28 6.31 11.84 -14.92
C SER A 28 6.71 10.68 -15.85
N SER A 29 7.93 10.73 -16.42
CA SER A 29 8.49 9.64 -17.22
C SER A 29 8.69 8.35 -16.41
N ASP A 30 9.00 8.49 -15.13
CA ASP A 30 9.29 7.36 -14.25
C ASP A 30 8.01 6.56 -13.96
N ILE A 31 6.85 7.21 -13.97
CA ILE A 31 5.54 6.52 -13.89
C ILE A 31 5.39 5.52 -15.05
N GLN A 32 5.77 5.93 -16.27
CA GLN A 32 5.68 5.06 -17.44
C GLN A 32 6.68 3.91 -17.37
N THR A 33 7.92 4.19 -16.96
CA THR A 33 8.96 3.18 -16.75
C THR A 33 8.54 2.17 -15.67
N LEU A 34 7.95 2.64 -14.58
CA LEU A 34 7.45 1.80 -13.48
C LEU A 34 6.33 0.88 -13.98
N LEU A 35 5.33 1.43 -14.66
CA LEU A 35 4.21 0.64 -15.21
C LEU A 35 4.67 -0.37 -16.27
N ALA A 36 5.63 0.01 -17.12
CA ALA A 36 6.23 -0.90 -18.09
C ALA A 36 6.98 -2.04 -17.38
N THR A 37 7.79 -1.72 -16.38
CA THR A 37 8.54 -2.71 -15.58
C THR A 37 7.59 -3.65 -14.84
N ALA A 38 6.53 -3.12 -14.21
CA ALA A 38 5.53 -3.93 -13.53
C ALA A 38 4.88 -4.96 -14.46
N ARG A 39 4.55 -4.56 -15.70
CA ARG A 39 4.02 -5.47 -16.73
C ARG A 39 5.04 -6.51 -17.17
N ILE A 40 6.27 -6.09 -17.49
CA ILE A 40 7.36 -6.98 -17.94
C ILE A 40 7.62 -8.09 -16.92
N TYR A 41 7.70 -7.73 -15.65
CA TYR A 41 7.98 -8.68 -14.56
C TYR A 41 6.72 -9.29 -13.94
N ASN A 42 5.55 -9.02 -14.52
CA ASN A 42 4.23 -9.48 -14.06
C ASN A 42 4.06 -9.32 -12.55
N LEU A 43 4.32 -8.11 -12.06
CA LEU A 43 4.21 -7.74 -10.65
C LEU A 43 2.75 -7.60 -10.25
N SER A 44 2.39 -7.99 -9.04
CA SER A 44 1.05 -7.72 -8.50
C SER A 44 0.99 -6.39 -7.74
N ALA A 45 2.12 -5.97 -7.17
CA ALA A 45 2.29 -4.66 -6.60
C ALA A 45 3.72 -4.17 -6.85
N SER A 46 3.88 -2.87 -7.02
CA SER A 46 5.19 -2.25 -7.16
C SER A 46 5.17 -0.84 -6.62
N GLN A 47 6.34 -0.29 -6.34
CA GLN A 47 6.52 1.13 -6.05
C GLN A 47 7.83 1.62 -6.65
N PRO A 48 8.00 2.93 -6.83
CA PRO A 48 9.33 3.47 -7.12
C PRO A 48 10.25 3.20 -5.91
N ALA A 49 11.53 2.91 -6.16
CA ALA A 49 12.49 2.73 -5.08
C ALA A 49 12.74 4.07 -4.35
N VAL A 50 13.07 4.01 -3.07
CA VAL A 50 13.37 5.21 -2.27
C VAL A 50 14.78 5.70 -2.62
N SER A 51 14.89 6.96 -3.05
CA SER A 51 16.15 7.59 -3.41
C SER A 51 17.09 7.70 -2.21
N PHE A 52 18.39 7.79 -2.46
CA PHE A 52 19.39 7.97 -1.41
C PHE A 52 19.24 9.29 -0.65
N SER A 53 18.61 10.30 -1.24
CA SER A 53 18.38 11.63 -0.65
C SER A 53 17.11 11.71 0.20
N SER A 54 16.22 10.72 0.12
CA SER A 54 15.00 10.67 0.92
C SER A 54 15.32 10.41 2.39
N SER A 55 14.62 11.08 3.31
CA SER A 55 14.67 10.74 4.75
C SER A 55 14.28 9.29 5.02
N LEU A 56 13.31 8.78 4.23
CA LEU A 56 12.82 7.40 4.29
C LEU A 56 13.86 6.35 3.91
N CYS A 57 14.97 6.74 3.28
CA CYS A 57 16.06 5.83 2.92
C CYS A 57 16.62 5.07 4.14
N LYS A 58 16.61 5.69 5.33
CA LYS A 58 17.08 5.09 6.58
C LYS A 58 16.01 4.23 7.25
N GLU A 59 14.77 4.69 7.25
CA GLU A 59 13.64 4.02 7.91
C GLU A 59 13.17 2.79 7.12
N TYR A 60 13.10 2.93 5.81
CA TYR A 60 12.64 1.91 4.86
C TYR A 60 13.80 1.40 4.00
N GLY A 61 14.89 0.98 4.66
CA GLY A 61 16.12 0.55 3.99
C GLY A 61 15.94 -0.59 2.97
N TRP A 62 14.87 -1.40 3.10
CA TRP A 62 14.53 -2.44 2.14
C TRP A 62 13.87 -1.93 0.85
N LEU A 63 13.39 -0.68 0.82
CA LEU A 63 12.86 0.00 -0.38
C LEU A 63 13.92 0.85 -1.07
N ARG A 64 15.09 1.02 -0.44
CA ARG A 64 16.16 1.87 -0.95
C ARG A 64 16.63 1.41 -2.32
N GLN A 65 16.83 2.38 -3.20
CA GLN A 65 17.39 2.18 -4.53
C GLN A 65 18.68 1.34 -4.49
N ARG A 66 18.79 0.38 -5.40
CA ARG A 66 19.98 -0.44 -5.65
C ARG A 66 20.60 -0.07 -6.98
N VAL A 67 21.88 0.29 -6.95
CA VAL A 67 22.64 0.62 -8.16
C VAL A 67 22.81 -0.63 -9.03
N GLY A 68 22.62 -0.50 -10.34
CA GLY A 68 22.84 -1.57 -11.31
C GLY A 68 21.71 -2.61 -11.39
N SER A 69 20.59 -2.41 -10.70
CA SER A 69 19.40 -3.25 -10.80
C SER A 69 18.25 -2.47 -11.44
N SER A 70 17.36 -3.15 -12.16
CA SER A 70 16.09 -2.55 -12.63
C SER A 70 15.05 -2.52 -11.52
N LEU A 71 15.05 -3.54 -10.65
CA LEU A 71 14.17 -3.70 -9.51
C LEU A 71 14.76 -4.67 -8.50
N HIS A 72 14.20 -4.68 -7.29
CA HIS A 72 14.40 -5.75 -6.32
C HIS A 72 13.09 -6.16 -5.64
N ARG A 73 13.00 -7.45 -5.29
CA ARG A 73 11.85 -8.00 -4.58
C ARG A 73 11.80 -7.45 -3.16
N VAL A 74 10.59 -7.13 -2.72
CA VAL A 74 10.29 -6.62 -1.38
C VAL A 74 9.11 -7.39 -0.81
N PRO A 75 9.05 -7.60 0.52
CA PRO A 75 7.95 -8.35 1.10
C PRO A 75 6.64 -7.54 1.17
N ILE A 76 6.77 -6.22 1.21
CA ILE A 76 5.71 -5.24 1.44
C ILE A 76 5.95 -4.05 0.50
N ILE A 77 4.85 -3.48 -0.01
CA ILE A 77 4.82 -2.21 -0.72
C ILE A 77 4.25 -1.17 0.24
N GLU A 78 5.01 -0.12 0.48
CA GLU A 78 4.63 0.99 1.35
C GLU A 78 3.60 1.90 0.64
N ILE A 79 2.71 2.51 1.42
CA ILE A 79 1.50 3.15 0.91
C ILE A 79 1.71 4.53 0.27
N MET A 80 2.92 5.10 0.32
CA MET A 80 3.23 6.45 -0.20
C MET A 80 3.15 6.57 -1.72
N ALA A 81 3.49 5.50 -2.44
CA ALA A 81 3.51 5.49 -3.90
C ALA A 81 3.25 4.10 -4.50
N PRO A 82 2.24 3.33 -4.02
CA PRO A 82 1.96 1.99 -4.53
C PRO A 82 1.32 2.05 -5.92
N PHE A 83 1.72 1.10 -6.74
CA PHE A 83 1.09 0.74 -8.01
C PHE A 83 0.61 -0.70 -7.90
N LEU A 84 -0.71 -0.85 -7.78
CA LEU A 84 -1.36 -2.12 -7.47
C LEU A 84 -2.08 -2.63 -8.71
N ARG A 85 -1.86 -3.91 -9.03
CA ARG A 85 -2.63 -4.57 -10.09
C ARG A 85 -4.08 -4.68 -9.65
N ARG A 86 -5.01 -4.51 -10.59
CA ARG A 86 -6.45 -4.45 -10.31
C ARG A 86 -6.96 -5.62 -9.48
N ASP A 87 -6.60 -6.85 -9.81
CA ASP A 87 -7.06 -8.04 -9.08
C ASP A 87 -6.65 -8.02 -7.60
N LEU A 88 -5.43 -7.57 -7.31
CA LEU A 88 -4.97 -7.37 -5.95
C LEU A 88 -5.70 -6.23 -5.25
N LEU A 89 -5.95 -5.13 -5.97
CA LEU A 89 -6.69 -4.00 -5.44
C LEU A 89 -8.12 -4.39 -5.08
N ASP A 90 -8.83 -5.05 -6.00
CA ASP A 90 -10.20 -5.55 -5.84
C ASP A 90 -10.31 -6.46 -4.60
N ALA A 91 -9.33 -7.34 -4.39
CA ALA A 91 -9.29 -8.23 -3.23
C ALA A 91 -8.97 -7.50 -1.92
N SER A 92 -8.17 -6.42 -1.96
CA SER A 92 -7.71 -5.71 -0.76
C SER A 92 -8.71 -4.66 -0.28
N MET A 93 -9.45 -4.04 -1.18
CA MET A 93 -10.35 -2.91 -0.91
C MET A 93 -11.43 -3.17 0.15
N PRO A 94 -12.08 -4.35 0.22
CA PRO A 94 -13.10 -4.61 1.24
C PRO A 94 -12.62 -4.41 2.68
N PHE A 95 -11.32 -4.55 2.94
CA PHE A 95 -10.75 -4.38 4.28
C PHE A 95 -10.57 -2.91 4.68
N LEU A 96 -10.61 -1.98 3.71
CA LEU A 96 -10.37 -0.55 3.93
C LEU A 96 -11.62 0.25 4.27
N GLN A 97 -12.79 -0.37 4.32
CA GLN A 97 -14.05 0.36 4.50
C GLN A 97 -13.99 1.28 5.73
N GLY A 98 -14.07 2.60 5.51
CA GLY A 98 -14.06 3.62 6.58
C GLY A 98 -12.66 4.00 7.12
N ILE A 99 -11.59 3.40 6.62
CA ILE A 99 -10.20 3.63 7.05
C ILE A 99 -9.63 4.91 6.39
N ARG A 100 -8.89 5.71 7.16
CA ARG A 100 -8.39 7.03 6.75
C ARG A 100 -6.86 7.13 6.65
N SER A 101 -6.08 6.32 7.38
CA SER A 101 -4.62 6.43 7.45
C SER A 101 -3.85 5.64 6.38
N GLY A 102 -4.47 4.64 5.76
CA GLY A 102 -3.77 3.68 4.89
C GLY A 102 -2.94 2.62 5.66
N TYR A 103 -2.79 2.75 6.99
CA TYR A 103 -2.06 1.78 7.79
C TYR A 103 -2.76 0.43 7.81
N GLY A 104 -1.99 -0.65 7.67
CA GLY A 104 -2.52 -2.01 7.67
C GLY A 104 -2.94 -2.49 6.28
N LEU A 105 -3.18 -1.58 5.32
CA LEU A 105 -3.33 -1.97 3.93
C LEU A 105 -2.01 -2.54 3.40
N ASP A 106 -0.94 -1.78 3.53
CA ASP A 106 0.43 -2.14 3.14
C ASP A 106 0.95 -3.39 3.88
N ARG A 107 0.73 -3.46 5.20
CA ARG A 107 1.27 -4.52 6.07
C ARG A 107 0.46 -5.80 6.08
N PHE A 108 -0.86 -5.73 5.90
CA PHE A 108 -1.74 -6.89 6.02
C PHE A 108 -2.55 -7.14 4.76
N ALA A 109 -3.41 -6.20 4.34
CA ALA A 109 -4.38 -6.49 3.28
C ALA A 109 -3.71 -6.82 1.94
N ILE A 110 -2.77 -5.99 1.46
CA ILE A 110 -2.02 -6.23 0.22
C ILE A 110 -1.25 -7.58 0.26
N PRO A 111 -0.37 -7.84 1.24
CA PRO A 111 0.41 -9.08 1.22
C PRO A 111 -0.45 -10.33 1.42
N LEU A 112 -1.45 -10.30 2.30
CA LEU A 112 -2.32 -11.47 2.54
C LEU A 112 -3.26 -11.74 1.37
N CYS A 113 -3.83 -10.71 0.74
CA CYS A 113 -4.65 -10.90 -0.46
C CYS A 113 -3.80 -11.40 -1.63
N ALA A 114 -2.58 -10.88 -1.80
CA ALA A 114 -1.66 -11.38 -2.83
C ALA A 114 -1.26 -12.85 -2.60
N ALA A 115 -1.09 -13.26 -1.35
CA ALA A 115 -0.84 -14.65 -0.98
C ALA A 115 -2.07 -15.53 -1.28
N HIS A 116 -3.27 -15.10 -0.87
CA HIS A 116 -4.53 -15.81 -1.14
C HIS A 116 -4.76 -16.04 -2.64
N LEU A 117 -4.45 -15.03 -3.46
CA LEU A 117 -4.57 -15.09 -4.91
C LEU A 117 -3.41 -15.83 -5.60
N ASN A 118 -2.36 -16.26 -4.87
CA ASN A 118 -1.13 -16.83 -5.42
C ASN A 118 -0.39 -15.92 -6.43
N ILE A 119 -0.44 -14.60 -6.21
CA ILE A 119 0.16 -13.60 -7.10
C ILE A 119 1.24 -12.76 -6.41
N TRP A 120 1.71 -13.14 -5.22
CA TRP A 120 2.70 -12.37 -4.46
C TRP A 120 4.01 -12.17 -5.23
N ARG A 121 4.14 -10.99 -5.84
CA ARG A 121 5.21 -10.62 -6.77
C ARG A 121 5.47 -9.12 -6.65
N PHE A 122 5.95 -8.73 -5.47
CA PHE A 122 6.16 -7.33 -5.14
C PHE A 122 7.59 -6.89 -5.51
N ALA A 123 7.77 -5.63 -5.87
CA ALA A 123 9.09 -5.05 -6.08
C ALA A 123 9.15 -3.55 -5.87
N ALA A 124 10.30 -3.06 -5.40
CA ALA A 124 10.69 -1.67 -5.57
C ALA A 124 11.46 -1.53 -6.89
N ILE A 125 11.10 -0.54 -7.71
CA ILE A 125 11.67 -0.33 -9.04
C ILE A 125 12.83 0.68 -8.94
N ASP A 126 14.05 0.15 -9.07
CA ASP A 126 15.31 0.88 -8.81
C ASP A 126 15.62 1.93 -9.89
N CYS A 127 15.15 1.73 -11.12
CA CYS A 127 15.34 2.69 -12.21
C CYS A 127 14.38 3.89 -12.16
N THR A 128 13.46 3.92 -11.20
CA THR A 128 12.48 5.00 -11.00
C THR A 128 12.52 5.45 -9.54
N PRO A 129 13.56 6.15 -9.08
CA PRO A 129 13.65 6.54 -7.67
C PRO A 129 12.69 7.68 -7.33
N LEU A 130 12.00 7.59 -6.19
CA LEU A 130 11.20 8.67 -5.61
C LEU A 130 11.92 9.31 -4.42
N THR A 131 11.63 10.58 -4.13
CA THR A 131 12.05 11.24 -2.89
C THR A 131 10.83 11.74 -2.13
N HIS A 132 10.66 11.32 -0.88
CA HIS A 132 9.63 11.87 0.00
C HIS A 132 10.16 13.16 0.63
N VAL A 133 9.40 14.26 0.52
CA VAL A 133 9.89 15.60 0.91
C VAL A 133 9.45 16.04 2.29
N ARG A 134 8.39 15.43 2.84
CA ARG A 134 7.95 15.69 4.21
C ARG A 134 8.70 14.77 5.18
N ALA A 135 9.06 15.26 6.35
CA ALA A 135 9.55 14.39 7.41
C ALA A 135 8.38 13.54 7.96
N PHE A 136 8.68 12.33 8.41
CA PHE A 136 7.68 11.46 9.02
C PHE A 136 7.01 12.16 10.20
N SER A 137 5.67 12.25 10.18
CA SER A 137 4.90 12.90 11.25
C SER A 137 4.52 11.93 12.36
N SER A 138 4.02 12.46 13.47
CA SER A 138 3.55 11.67 14.62
C SER A 138 2.46 10.65 14.24
N LEU A 139 2.60 9.43 14.76
CA LEU A 139 1.59 8.35 14.69
C LEU A 139 0.38 8.59 15.60
N GLU A 140 0.38 9.66 16.39
CA GLU A 140 -0.67 9.96 17.38
C GLU A 140 -1.80 10.82 16.81
N LYS A 141 -1.79 11.09 15.51
CA LYS A 141 -2.86 11.83 14.86
C LYS A 141 -4.15 11.00 14.85
N ARG A 142 -5.22 11.57 15.43
CA ARG A 142 -6.58 11.05 15.34
C ARG A 142 -7.23 11.52 14.04
N PHE A 143 -7.81 10.60 13.28
CA PHE A 143 -8.47 10.86 12.00
C PHE A 143 -9.93 11.29 12.21
N SER A 144 -10.61 11.68 11.13
CA SER A 144 -12.00 12.17 11.18
C SER A 144 -13.02 11.12 11.64
N ASN A 145 -12.69 9.83 11.53
CA ASN A 145 -13.45 8.71 12.11
C ASN A 145 -13.14 8.49 13.60
N GLY A 146 -12.34 9.36 14.23
CA GLY A 146 -11.99 9.23 15.63
C GLY A 146 -11.05 8.06 15.94
N LEU A 147 -10.39 7.44 14.97
CA LEU A 147 -9.38 6.40 15.24
C LEU A 147 -7.97 6.94 15.08
N LEU A 148 -7.02 6.32 15.79
CA LEU A 148 -5.59 6.44 15.51
C LEU A 148 -5.18 5.50 14.36
N SER A 149 -4.06 5.79 13.68
CA SER A 149 -3.54 4.91 12.61
C SER A 149 -3.30 3.48 13.09
N LYS A 150 -2.88 3.30 14.35
CA LYS A 150 -2.68 1.98 14.96
C LYS A 150 -3.98 1.24 15.29
N GLU A 151 -5.05 1.99 15.58
CA GLU A 151 -6.37 1.40 15.79
C GLU A 151 -6.97 0.94 14.45
N GLU A 152 -6.80 1.73 13.39
CA GLU A 152 -7.16 1.35 12.02
C GLU A 152 -6.35 0.13 11.53
N GLU A 153 -5.04 0.11 11.77
CA GLU A 153 -4.17 -1.03 11.45
C GLU A 153 -4.65 -2.32 12.12
N LEU A 154 -5.02 -2.23 13.41
CA LEU A 154 -5.55 -3.34 14.18
C LEU A 154 -6.91 -3.79 13.64
N LEU A 155 -7.78 -2.86 13.27
CA LEU A 155 -9.08 -3.19 12.70
C LEU A 155 -8.94 -3.93 11.36
N ILE A 156 -8.09 -3.45 10.45
CA ILE A 156 -7.81 -4.15 9.18
C ILE A 156 -7.31 -5.58 9.44
N ARG A 157 -6.36 -5.73 10.38
CA ARG A 157 -5.85 -7.05 10.76
C ARG A 157 -6.98 -7.96 11.25
N GLN A 158 -7.88 -7.48 12.09
CA GLN A 158 -9.00 -8.28 12.61
C GLN A 158 -10.01 -8.65 11.53
N ARG A 159 -10.34 -7.73 10.61
CA ARG A 159 -11.18 -8.05 9.45
C ARG A 159 -10.58 -9.17 8.58
N LEU A 160 -9.27 -9.13 8.35
CA LEU A 160 -8.56 -10.19 7.62
C LEU A 160 -8.55 -11.51 8.38
N MET A 161 -8.30 -11.47 9.70
CA MET A 161 -8.35 -12.68 10.54
C MET A 161 -9.73 -13.34 10.50
N LEU A 162 -10.81 -12.56 10.63
CA LEU A 162 -12.18 -13.07 10.48
C LEU A 162 -12.43 -13.69 9.10
N ALA A 163 -12.01 -13.01 8.03
CA ALA A 163 -12.14 -13.52 6.65
C ALA A 163 -11.35 -14.83 6.43
N MET A 164 -10.26 -15.04 7.17
CA MET A 164 -9.47 -16.27 7.17
C MET A 164 -10.01 -17.35 8.13
N GLY A 165 -11.12 -17.11 8.83
CA GLY A 165 -11.69 -18.04 9.80
C GLY A 165 -10.94 -18.11 11.13
N CYS A 166 -10.09 -17.14 11.43
CA CYS A 166 -9.41 -17.01 12.73
C CYS A 166 -10.32 -16.33 13.76
N SER A 167 -10.12 -16.65 15.03
CA SER A 167 -10.76 -15.93 16.14
C SER A 167 -10.15 -14.54 16.29
N VAL A 168 -10.97 -13.58 16.72
CA VAL A 168 -10.56 -12.20 17.03
C VAL A 168 -11.09 -11.78 18.39
N ASP A 169 -10.49 -10.73 18.95
CA ASP A 169 -11.02 -10.08 20.15
C ASP A 169 -12.32 -9.34 19.79
N THR A 170 -13.45 -9.95 20.13
CA THR A 170 -14.76 -9.49 19.69
C THR A 170 -15.11 -8.12 20.27
N ASP A 171 -14.71 -7.85 21.52
CA ASP A 171 -14.98 -6.58 22.19
C ASP A 171 -14.20 -5.45 21.53
N VAL A 172 -12.91 -5.69 21.25
CA VAL A 172 -12.08 -4.71 20.56
C VAL A 172 -12.56 -4.52 19.12
N PHE A 173 -12.87 -5.60 18.40
CA PHE A 173 -13.38 -5.54 17.03
C PHE A 173 -14.64 -4.69 16.93
N GLN A 174 -15.66 -4.98 17.75
CA GLN A 174 -16.93 -4.26 17.74
C GLN A 174 -16.75 -2.78 18.10
N ARG A 175 -15.91 -2.48 19.09
CA ARG A 175 -15.60 -1.08 19.46
C ARG A 175 -14.97 -0.31 18.31
N LEU A 176 -14.05 -0.93 17.58
CA LEU A 176 -13.36 -0.29 16.46
C LEU A 176 -14.27 -0.13 15.23
N GLU A 177 -15.08 -1.14 14.89
CA GLU A 177 -16.09 -1.04 13.82
C GLU A 177 -17.13 0.04 14.13
N ALA A 178 -17.59 0.14 15.38
CA ALA A 178 -18.57 1.15 15.78
C ALA A 178 -18.05 2.59 15.65
N ALA A 179 -16.72 2.80 15.70
CA ALA A 179 -16.13 4.11 15.48
C ALA A 179 -16.15 4.56 14.00
N LEU A 180 -16.40 3.63 13.07
CA LEU A 180 -16.48 3.91 11.63
C LEU A 180 -17.90 4.25 11.15
N ALA A 181 -18.92 4.02 11.97
CA ALA A 181 -20.34 4.28 11.69
C ALA A 181 -20.71 5.77 11.89
#